data_AF-A0A2C8FE32-F1
#
_entry.id   AF-A0A2C8FE32-F1
#
_cell.length_a   1.000
_cell.length_b   1.000
_cell.length_c   1.000
_cell.angle_alpha   90.00
_cell.angle_beta   90.00
_cell.angle_gamma   90.00
#
_symmetry.space_group_name_H-M   'P 1'
#
loop_
_entity.id
_entity.type
_entity.pdbx_description
1 polymer ?
#
loop_
_entity_poly.entity_id
_entity_poly.type
_entity_poly.pdbx_seq_one_letter_code
_entity_poly.pdbx_strand_id
1 'polypeptide(L)'
;MEKLEALFDHITARVNVNLKPMGIDVRNLLKNAIPRERHLQYYAFYALTEDHPISFKFTHSNLAGTYMLGKTQVDRSVLYKSDVRGDELKRKGDVVEFNGVKTKLFYDEVIRIINSFLCKTLVHNHSKNPEVPEVFRILNTVAMHYSNIHGTTTEGVYLGPFSTVDLSVMHNCVVGDYSYVQAGDLSRQTIEPGRVWVKANGLFEFNYVYPEGVVEQYVKLDENGKLSGKFIDYVDEFKEDFVPIYSTVQLEQMHGNEAEGSYVSPYAVIKGDCTIGKNALIAQRAHIENSSIGEGANAQENCYIKNSTYEGGNVTAHGGKVINTTSGRNVFVGFNSFVHGTDENRITIGRDSIIMPHTIIDAVEPITIPENSAVWGYVTKQADLETQSVNLDDLAKATDVKLGNATFKGDGKAFVDAFRHRIQHILEENGAFYDGTDETRGHAQKTQDACFNILQPFQSGPDAGMYPAMTIGG
;
A
#
# COMPACT_ATOMS: atom_id res chain seq x y z
N MET A 1 17.72 -16.05 -20.78
CA MET A 1 17.45 -15.86 -19.34
C MET A 1 18.71 -15.88 -18.47
N GLU A 2 19.91 -16.10 -19.04
CA GLU A 2 21.17 -16.11 -18.28
C GLU A 2 21.38 -14.84 -17.44
N LYS A 3 21.16 -13.66 -18.02
CA LYS A 3 21.33 -12.40 -17.29
C LYS A 3 20.30 -12.17 -16.20
N LEU A 4 19.09 -12.72 -16.36
CA LEU A 4 18.07 -12.67 -15.32
C LEU A 4 18.50 -13.53 -14.13
N GLU A 5 18.97 -14.76 -14.36
CA GLU A 5 19.51 -15.62 -13.28
C GLU A 5 20.70 -14.95 -12.58
N ALA A 6 21.63 -14.37 -13.33
CA ALA A 6 22.76 -13.62 -12.76
C ALA A 6 22.29 -12.41 -11.92
N LEU A 7 21.22 -11.72 -12.33
CA LEU A 7 20.62 -10.63 -11.57
C LEU A 7 20.05 -11.14 -10.23
N PHE A 8 19.33 -12.27 -10.23
CA PHE A 8 18.81 -12.88 -9.01
C PHE A 8 19.92 -13.29 -8.05
N ASP A 9 21.01 -13.89 -8.55
CA ASP A 9 22.17 -14.24 -7.73
C ASP A 9 22.86 -12.99 -7.15
N HIS A 10 22.99 -11.93 -7.94
CA HIS A 10 23.56 -10.65 -7.50
C HIS A 10 22.72 -10.01 -6.39
N ILE A 11 21.40 -9.91 -6.58
CA ILE A 11 20.47 -9.38 -5.56
C ILE A 11 20.56 -10.24 -4.29
N THR A 12 20.49 -11.56 -4.43
CA THR A 12 20.61 -12.50 -3.31
C THR A 12 21.88 -12.25 -2.51
N ALA A 13 23.03 -12.13 -3.17
CA ALA A 13 24.30 -11.87 -2.50
C ALA A 13 24.30 -10.52 -1.77
N ARG A 14 23.86 -9.45 -2.43
CA ARG A 14 23.84 -8.09 -1.85
C ARG A 14 22.91 -7.97 -0.64
N VAL A 15 21.73 -8.56 -0.72
CA VAL A 15 20.75 -8.57 0.37
C VAL A 15 21.26 -9.41 1.54
N ASN A 16 21.79 -10.61 1.27
CA ASN A 16 22.23 -11.53 2.31
C ASN A 16 23.44 -11.02 3.11
N VAL A 17 24.29 -10.15 2.54
CA VAL A 17 25.35 -9.48 3.31
C VAL A 17 24.77 -8.72 4.50
N ASN A 18 23.58 -8.14 4.33
CA ASN A 18 22.87 -7.40 5.38
C ASN A 18 21.99 -8.30 6.25
N LEU A 19 21.26 -9.25 5.62
CA LEU A 19 20.19 -9.99 6.29
C LEU A 19 20.59 -11.34 6.91
N LYS A 20 21.68 -11.99 6.45
CA LYS A 20 22.15 -13.22 7.10
C LYS A 20 22.53 -13.01 8.57
N PRO A 21 23.24 -11.93 8.94
CA PRO A 21 23.47 -11.59 10.35
C PRO A 21 22.17 -11.38 11.15
N MET A 22 21.08 -11.00 10.48
CA MET A 22 19.74 -10.84 11.07
C MET A 22 18.95 -12.15 11.15
N GLY A 23 19.51 -13.28 10.68
CA GLY A 23 18.87 -14.60 10.74
C GLY A 23 18.04 -14.99 9.50
N ILE A 24 18.08 -14.20 8.41
CA ILE A 24 17.35 -14.51 7.17
C ILE A 24 18.33 -14.77 6.01
N ASP A 25 18.13 -15.88 5.29
CA ASP A 25 18.73 -16.13 3.98
C ASP A 25 17.65 -16.06 2.90
N VAL A 26 17.74 -15.07 2.02
CA VAL A 26 16.73 -14.83 0.98
C VAL A 26 16.90 -15.72 -0.26
N ARG A 27 17.95 -16.54 -0.35
CA ARG A 27 18.27 -17.31 -1.58
C ARG A 27 17.12 -18.21 -2.01
N ASN A 28 16.58 -19.00 -1.09
CA ASN A 28 15.48 -19.92 -1.41
C ASN A 28 14.18 -19.17 -1.70
N LEU A 29 13.93 -18.07 -0.97
CA LEU A 29 12.77 -17.21 -1.20
C LEU A 29 12.79 -16.66 -2.63
N LEU A 30 13.89 -16.04 -3.06
CA LEU A 30 14.02 -15.47 -4.41
C LEU A 30 13.99 -16.55 -5.49
N LYS A 31 14.58 -17.72 -5.23
CA LYS A 31 14.54 -18.86 -6.16
C LYS A 31 13.12 -19.39 -6.35
N ASN A 32 12.24 -19.29 -5.37
CA ASN A 32 10.95 -19.96 -5.44
C ASN A 32 9.75 -19.01 -5.57
N ALA A 33 9.92 -17.71 -5.27
CA ALA A 33 8.83 -16.74 -5.25
C ALA A 33 8.07 -16.67 -6.57
N ILE A 34 8.78 -16.60 -7.70
CA ILE A 34 8.19 -16.50 -9.04
C ILE A 34 8.93 -17.44 -10.01
N PRO A 35 8.20 -18.31 -10.75
CA PRO A 35 8.78 -19.09 -11.84
C PRO A 35 9.44 -18.17 -12.87
N ARG A 36 10.66 -18.50 -13.31
CA ARG A 36 11.47 -17.59 -14.13
C ARG A 36 10.81 -17.20 -15.44
N GLU A 37 10.08 -18.13 -16.02
CA GLU A 37 9.34 -17.96 -17.28
C GLU A 37 8.28 -16.86 -17.17
N ARG A 38 7.71 -16.64 -15.97
CA ARG A 38 6.72 -15.58 -15.75
C ARG A 38 7.32 -14.17 -15.85
N HIS A 39 8.63 -14.02 -15.69
CA HIS A 39 9.29 -12.72 -15.86
C HIS A 39 9.33 -12.24 -17.33
N LEU A 40 9.00 -13.11 -18.29
CA LEU A 40 8.91 -12.78 -19.72
C LEU A 40 7.48 -12.46 -20.16
N GLN A 41 6.48 -12.89 -19.40
CA GLN A 41 5.08 -12.91 -19.81
C GLN A 41 4.37 -11.56 -19.71
N TYR A 42 4.97 -10.60 -19.00
CA TYR A 42 4.30 -9.35 -18.65
C TYR A 42 5.08 -8.14 -19.14
N TYR A 43 4.34 -7.19 -19.69
CA TYR A 43 4.78 -5.83 -19.93
C TYR A 43 4.97 -5.07 -18.62
N ALA A 44 5.72 -3.98 -18.67
CA ALA A 44 5.72 -2.95 -17.65
C ALA A 44 5.05 -1.69 -18.19
N PHE A 45 4.65 -0.79 -17.31
CA PHE A 45 3.90 0.40 -17.65
C PHE A 45 4.52 1.64 -16.99
N TYR A 46 4.62 2.74 -17.72
CA TYR A 46 4.95 4.04 -17.15
C TYR A 46 3.91 5.08 -17.54
N ALA A 47 3.50 5.91 -16.59
CA ALA A 47 2.54 6.97 -16.81
C ALA A 47 3.23 8.24 -17.34
N LEU A 48 2.58 8.89 -18.31
CA LEU A 48 2.88 10.23 -18.79
C LEU A 48 1.71 11.15 -18.39
N THR A 49 2.04 12.28 -17.77
CA THR A 49 1.10 13.30 -17.31
C THR A 49 1.81 14.65 -17.28
N GLU A 50 1.06 15.73 -17.41
CA GLU A 50 1.58 17.10 -17.26
C GLU A 50 1.56 17.59 -15.80
N ASP A 51 0.83 16.90 -14.90
CA ASP A 51 0.63 17.33 -13.51
C ASP A 51 1.83 17.07 -12.58
N HIS A 52 2.69 16.11 -12.95
CA HIS A 52 3.84 15.68 -12.15
C HIS A 52 5.12 15.63 -12.99
N PRO A 53 6.28 16.06 -12.46
CA PRO A 53 7.55 15.83 -13.13
C PRO A 53 7.79 14.35 -13.39
N ILE A 54 8.10 14.01 -14.64
CA ILE A 54 8.35 12.63 -15.07
C ILE A 54 9.84 12.43 -15.40
N SER A 55 10.41 11.35 -14.86
CA SER A 55 11.77 10.91 -15.22
C SER A 55 11.93 9.45 -14.87
N PHE A 56 12.20 8.62 -15.87
CA PHE A 56 12.35 7.19 -15.70
C PHE A 56 13.75 6.77 -16.14
N LYS A 57 14.47 6.04 -15.29
CA LYS A 57 15.76 5.44 -15.64
C LYS A 57 15.80 3.98 -15.21
N PHE A 58 15.94 3.09 -16.18
CA PHE A 58 15.98 1.65 -15.95
C PHE A 58 17.31 1.10 -16.43
N THR A 59 18.03 0.37 -15.58
CA THR A 59 19.31 -0.26 -15.93
C THR A 59 19.42 -1.65 -15.31
N HIS A 60 19.82 -2.64 -16.12
CA HIS A 60 20.08 -4.02 -15.67
C HIS A 60 18.97 -4.60 -14.79
N SER A 61 17.70 -4.39 -15.15
CA SER A 61 16.56 -4.70 -14.28
C SER A 61 15.46 -5.49 -14.99
N ASN A 62 14.63 -6.17 -14.22
CA ASN A 62 13.36 -6.76 -14.68
C ASN A 62 12.19 -5.98 -14.07
N LEU A 63 11.18 -5.67 -14.88
CA LEU A 63 10.04 -4.83 -14.50
C LEU A 63 8.68 -5.52 -14.75
N ALA A 64 8.66 -6.85 -14.87
CA ALA A 64 7.52 -7.60 -15.37
C ALA A 64 6.21 -7.31 -14.60
N GLY A 65 5.22 -6.74 -15.28
CA GLY A 65 3.90 -6.42 -14.74
C GLY A 65 3.84 -5.17 -13.85
N THR A 66 4.92 -4.39 -13.79
CA THR A 66 5.06 -3.26 -12.86
C THR A 66 4.56 -1.96 -13.47
N TYR A 67 3.82 -1.17 -12.68
CA TYR A 67 3.34 0.17 -13.00
C TYR A 67 4.20 1.23 -12.33
N MET A 68 4.53 2.29 -13.06
CA MET A 68 5.41 3.37 -12.58
C MET A 68 4.81 4.74 -12.91
N LEU A 69 4.84 5.65 -11.95
CA LEU A 69 4.38 7.04 -12.08
C LEU A 69 5.37 7.97 -11.37
N GLY A 70 5.61 9.15 -11.92
CA GLY A 70 6.53 10.15 -11.37
C GLY A 70 8.02 9.87 -11.66
N LYS A 71 8.93 10.40 -10.82
CA LYS A 71 10.39 10.25 -11.01
C LYS A 71 10.89 8.95 -10.36
N THR A 72 11.30 7.98 -11.19
CA THR A 72 11.72 6.65 -10.73
C THR A 72 13.00 6.18 -11.41
N GLN A 73 13.95 5.67 -10.62
CA GLN A 73 15.17 5.03 -11.09
C GLN A 73 15.27 3.61 -10.54
N VAL A 74 15.42 2.63 -11.43
CA VAL A 74 15.55 1.21 -11.09
C VAL A 74 16.86 0.66 -11.66
N ASP A 75 17.72 0.15 -10.78
CA ASP A 75 19.05 -0.34 -11.14
C ASP A 75 19.34 -1.70 -10.50
N ARG A 76 19.78 -2.68 -11.30
CA ARG A 76 20.08 -4.05 -10.83
C ARG A 76 18.99 -4.61 -9.91
N SER A 77 17.73 -4.45 -10.30
CA SER A 77 16.60 -4.84 -9.44
C SER A 77 15.54 -5.63 -10.22
N VAL A 78 14.73 -6.39 -9.49
CA VAL A 78 13.58 -7.13 -10.02
C VAL A 78 12.32 -6.57 -9.37
N LEU A 79 11.45 -5.97 -10.18
CA LEU A 79 10.13 -5.51 -9.78
C LEU A 79 9.10 -6.34 -10.53
N TYR A 80 8.41 -7.22 -9.81
CA TYR A 80 7.40 -8.11 -10.37
C TYR A 80 6.02 -7.67 -9.91
N LYS A 81 5.13 -7.30 -10.84
CA LYS A 81 3.73 -6.92 -10.59
C LYS A 81 3.54 -5.86 -9.50
N SER A 82 4.54 -4.99 -9.34
CA SER A 82 4.58 -3.97 -8.29
C SER A 82 4.01 -2.64 -8.80
N ASP A 83 3.69 -1.74 -7.89
CA ASP A 83 3.21 -0.39 -8.21
C ASP A 83 4.17 0.62 -7.55
N VAL A 84 4.81 1.46 -8.37
CA VAL A 84 5.75 2.49 -7.92
C VAL A 84 5.18 3.85 -8.24
N ARG A 85 4.66 4.54 -7.23
CA ARG A 85 3.95 5.82 -7.35
C ARG A 85 4.78 6.95 -6.77
N GLY A 86 5.17 7.87 -7.65
CA GLY A 86 5.94 9.06 -7.33
C GLY A 86 5.19 10.37 -7.60
N ASP A 87 3.86 10.33 -7.55
CA ASP A 87 2.97 11.49 -7.63
C ASP A 87 3.02 12.36 -6.36
N GLU A 88 3.29 11.76 -5.21
CA GLU A 88 3.49 12.42 -3.91
C GLU A 88 4.96 12.84 -3.62
N LEU A 89 5.86 12.73 -4.61
CA LEU A 89 7.26 13.14 -4.46
C LEU A 89 7.39 14.64 -4.29
N LYS A 90 8.31 15.04 -3.40
CA LYS A 90 8.60 16.45 -3.11
C LYS A 90 9.26 17.12 -4.32
N ARG A 91 8.99 18.41 -4.52
CA ARG A 91 9.45 19.20 -5.67
C ARG A 91 10.66 20.04 -5.33
N LYS A 92 11.45 20.37 -6.35
CA LYS A 92 12.56 21.32 -6.22
C LYS A 92 12.06 22.64 -5.63
N GLY A 93 12.72 23.08 -4.57
CA GLY A 93 12.41 24.33 -3.91
C GLY A 93 11.39 24.23 -2.78
N ASP A 94 10.77 23.07 -2.59
CA ASP A 94 9.95 22.80 -1.41
C ASP A 94 10.79 23.00 -0.13
N VAL A 95 10.15 23.54 0.90
CA VAL A 95 10.73 23.66 2.24
C VAL A 95 10.19 22.52 3.07
N VAL A 96 11.07 21.59 3.43
CA VAL A 96 10.74 20.43 4.24
C VAL A 96 11.26 20.63 5.65
N GLU A 97 10.57 20.07 6.64
CA GLU A 97 10.93 20.17 8.04
C GLU A 97 11.18 18.80 8.64
N PHE A 98 12.31 18.64 9.30
CA PHE A 98 12.67 17.44 10.05
C PHE A 98 13.05 17.85 11.47
N ASN A 99 12.30 17.39 12.48
CA ASN A 99 12.55 17.69 13.90
C ASN A 99 12.76 19.20 14.19
N GLY A 100 11.92 20.07 13.61
CA GLY A 100 12.01 21.53 13.78
C GLY A 100 13.04 22.22 12.88
N VAL A 101 13.81 21.48 12.09
CA VAL A 101 14.83 22.02 11.19
C VAL A 101 14.28 22.07 9.76
N LYS A 102 14.20 23.27 9.21
CA LYS A 102 13.76 23.49 7.82
C LYS A 102 14.94 23.44 6.86
N THR A 103 14.76 22.75 5.75
CA THR A 103 15.71 22.76 4.62
C THR A 103 14.95 22.88 3.31
N LYS A 104 15.59 23.49 2.31
CA LYS A 104 15.01 23.69 0.98
C LYS A 104 15.60 22.65 0.02
N LEU A 105 14.75 21.96 -0.73
CA LEU A 105 15.20 20.95 -1.69
C LEU A 105 15.88 21.58 -2.89
N PHE A 106 17.02 21.02 -3.31
CA PHE A 106 17.77 21.50 -4.47
C PHE A 106 17.33 20.86 -5.79
N TYR A 107 16.75 19.68 -5.71
CA TYR A 107 16.24 18.89 -6.82
C TYR A 107 14.84 18.38 -6.49
N ASP A 108 14.06 18.01 -7.51
CA ASP A 108 12.88 17.20 -7.24
C ASP A 108 13.33 15.86 -6.68
N GLU A 109 12.54 15.33 -5.77
CA GLU A 109 12.78 14.02 -5.20
C GLU A 109 12.62 12.92 -6.26
N VAL A 110 13.34 11.83 -6.06
CA VAL A 110 13.30 10.66 -6.95
C VAL A 110 13.21 9.37 -6.14
N ILE A 111 12.37 8.43 -6.60
CA ILE A 111 12.37 7.05 -6.11
C ILE A 111 13.58 6.33 -6.69
N ARG A 112 14.41 5.73 -5.84
CA ARG A 112 15.62 5.03 -6.28
C ARG A 112 15.69 3.61 -5.72
N ILE A 113 15.50 2.63 -6.59
CA ILE A 113 15.45 1.20 -6.26
C ILE A 113 16.70 0.50 -6.79
N ILE A 114 17.51 -0.08 -5.91
CA ILE A 114 18.82 -0.64 -6.25
C ILE A 114 19.09 -1.99 -5.57
N ASN A 115 19.55 -2.98 -6.34
CA ASN A 115 19.87 -4.33 -5.84
C ASN A 115 18.70 -4.96 -5.05
N SER A 116 17.47 -4.71 -5.48
CA SER A 116 16.26 -5.06 -4.71
C SER A 116 15.34 -6.01 -5.47
N PHE A 117 14.57 -6.79 -4.74
CA PHE A 117 13.50 -7.65 -5.27
C PHE A 117 12.18 -7.21 -4.65
N LEU A 118 11.26 -6.70 -5.46
CA LEU A 118 9.92 -6.27 -5.05
C LEU A 118 8.89 -7.13 -5.79
N CYS A 119 8.03 -7.82 -5.06
CA CYS A 119 7.04 -8.72 -5.63
C CYS A 119 5.65 -8.33 -5.17
N LYS A 120 4.82 -7.85 -6.10
CA LYS A 120 3.49 -7.26 -5.82
C LYS A 120 3.56 -6.24 -4.68
N THR A 121 4.60 -5.43 -4.67
CA THR A 121 4.84 -4.44 -3.63
C THR A 121 4.33 -3.09 -4.10
N LEU A 122 3.70 -2.34 -3.20
CA LEU A 122 3.45 -0.93 -3.40
C LEU A 122 4.62 -0.10 -2.87
N VAL A 123 5.07 0.88 -3.66
CA VAL A 123 5.95 1.97 -3.23
C VAL A 123 5.21 3.27 -3.46
N HIS A 124 4.98 4.04 -2.39
CA HIS A 124 4.19 5.28 -2.46
C HIS A 124 4.64 6.30 -1.40
N ASN A 125 4.08 7.52 -1.45
CA ASN A 125 4.48 8.69 -0.67
C ASN A 125 5.92 9.16 -0.98
N HIS A 126 6.55 9.88 -0.06
CA HIS A 126 7.88 10.44 -0.19
C HIS A 126 8.78 10.16 1.01
N SER A 127 10.08 10.30 0.81
CA SER A 127 11.10 10.08 1.84
C SER A 127 10.85 10.94 3.08
N LYS A 128 10.83 10.28 4.25
CA LYS A 128 10.94 10.91 5.57
C LYS A 128 12.38 10.92 6.10
N ASN A 129 13.36 10.54 5.28
CA ASN A 129 14.76 10.48 5.68
C ASN A 129 15.42 11.87 5.57
N PRO A 130 15.85 12.48 6.69
CA PRO A 130 16.49 13.80 6.69
C PRO A 130 17.88 13.80 6.05
N GLU A 131 18.55 12.64 5.95
CA GLU A 131 19.91 12.54 5.38
C GLU A 131 19.92 12.64 3.85
N VAL A 132 18.81 12.26 3.22
CA VAL A 132 18.64 12.23 1.76
C VAL A 132 17.22 12.65 1.36
N PRO A 133 16.80 13.89 1.64
CA PRO A 133 15.41 14.29 1.49
C PRO A 133 14.94 14.34 0.02
N GLU A 134 15.86 14.49 -0.93
CA GLU A 134 15.61 14.37 -2.38
C GLU A 134 15.70 12.93 -2.93
N VAL A 135 15.92 11.91 -2.09
CA VAL A 135 16.00 10.51 -2.55
C VAL A 135 15.16 9.58 -1.69
N PHE A 136 14.05 9.11 -2.26
CA PHE A 136 13.28 8.02 -1.67
C PHE A 136 13.94 6.67 -2.00
N ARG A 137 14.87 6.26 -1.13
CA ARG A 137 15.81 5.14 -1.35
C ARG A 137 15.24 3.79 -0.91
N ILE A 138 15.34 2.79 -1.81
CA ILE A 138 15.09 1.36 -1.56
C ILE A 138 16.32 0.57 -2.04
N LEU A 139 17.17 0.13 -1.10
CA LEU A 139 18.50 -0.41 -1.40
C LEU A 139 18.73 -1.78 -0.75
N ASN A 140 19.10 -2.79 -1.54
CA ASN A 140 19.33 -4.15 -1.04
C ASN A 140 18.10 -4.66 -0.24
N THR A 141 16.90 -4.46 -0.77
CA THR A 141 15.63 -4.76 -0.10
C THR A 141 14.93 -5.93 -0.78
N VAL A 142 14.36 -6.84 0.01
CA VAL A 142 13.45 -7.89 -0.47
C VAL A 142 12.07 -7.61 0.13
N ALA A 143 11.09 -7.37 -0.74
CA ALA A 143 9.71 -7.11 -0.34
C ALA A 143 8.78 -8.14 -1.00
N MET A 144 8.09 -8.90 -0.16
CA MET A 144 7.24 -10.01 -0.57
C MET A 144 5.82 -9.54 -0.91
N HIS A 145 5.02 -10.46 -1.43
CA HIS A 145 3.68 -10.22 -1.97
C HIS A 145 2.81 -9.29 -1.12
N TYR A 146 2.25 -8.26 -1.75
CA TYR A 146 1.31 -7.31 -1.15
C TYR A 146 1.88 -6.51 0.02
N SER A 147 3.21 -6.43 0.13
CA SER A 147 3.86 -5.52 1.05
C SER A 147 3.75 -4.07 0.59
N ASN A 148 3.81 -3.14 1.54
CA ASN A 148 3.74 -1.72 1.29
C ASN A 148 4.99 -1.02 1.84
N ILE A 149 5.69 -0.28 0.98
CA ILE A 149 6.76 0.66 1.34
C ILE A 149 6.21 2.07 1.15
N HIS A 150 5.66 2.64 2.22
CA HIS A 150 4.97 3.92 2.18
C HIS A 150 5.80 4.98 2.91
N GLY A 151 6.39 5.92 2.16
CA GLY A 151 7.22 7.00 2.70
C GLY A 151 8.41 6.54 3.53
N THR A 152 8.88 5.29 3.31
CA THR A 152 9.88 4.65 4.16
C THR A 152 11.15 4.27 3.41
N THR A 153 12.26 4.94 3.67
CA THR A 153 13.52 4.55 3.04
C THR A 153 14.01 3.23 3.63
N THR A 154 14.42 2.29 2.77
CA THR A 154 14.90 0.97 3.18
C THR A 154 16.32 0.71 2.71
N GLU A 155 17.15 0.16 3.60
CA GLU A 155 18.48 -0.34 3.27
C GLU A 155 18.77 -1.67 3.97
N GLY A 156 18.95 -2.74 3.20
CA GLY A 156 19.19 -4.07 3.77
C GLY A 156 17.97 -4.60 4.52
N VAL A 157 16.77 -4.46 3.97
CA VAL A 157 15.51 -4.77 4.67
C VAL A 157 14.81 -5.97 4.03
N TYR A 158 14.20 -6.82 4.86
CA TYR A 158 13.21 -7.81 4.44
C TYR A 158 11.81 -7.39 4.88
N LEU A 159 10.85 -7.47 3.97
CA LEU A 159 9.43 -7.28 4.22
C LEU A 159 8.68 -8.55 3.88
N GLY A 160 8.07 -9.19 4.89
CA GLY A 160 7.21 -10.34 4.73
C GLY A 160 5.94 -10.03 3.93
N PRO A 161 5.20 -11.04 3.44
CA PRO A 161 3.94 -10.86 2.76
C PRO A 161 2.96 -10.02 3.57
N PHE A 162 2.27 -9.11 2.88
CA PHE A 162 1.33 -8.16 3.47
C PHE A 162 1.90 -7.27 4.59
N SER A 163 3.22 -7.22 4.79
CA SER A 163 3.82 -6.28 5.74
C SER A 163 3.79 -4.85 5.20
N THR A 164 3.68 -3.88 6.09
CA THR A 164 3.65 -2.46 5.73
C THR A 164 4.67 -1.72 6.57
N VAL A 165 5.52 -0.94 5.92
CA VAL A 165 6.43 -0.01 6.56
C VAL A 165 6.03 1.40 6.13
N ASP A 166 5.79 2.25 7.12
CA ASP A 166 5.12 3.53 6.92
C ASP A 166 5.87 4.66 7.62
N LEU A 167 6.11 5.76 6.90
CA LEU A 167 6.74 7.00 7.37
C LEU A 167 7.99 6.80 8.24
N SER A 168 8.86 5.86 7.87
CA SER A 168 10.00 5.42 8.69
C SER A 168 11.34 5.49 7.93
N VAL A 169 12.43 5.20 8.62
CA VAL A 169 13.75 4.96 8.03
C VAL A 169 14.22 3.61 8.55
N MET A 170 14.56 2.67 7.66
CA MET A 170 14.91 1.31 8.05
C MET A 170 16.29 0.90 7.51
N HIS A 171 17.15 0.43 8.42
CA HIS A 171 18.49 -0.07 8.08
C HIS A 171 18.78 -1.43 8.73
N ASN A 172 18.96 -2.47 7.93
CA ASN A 172 19.18 -3.85 8.39
C ASN A 172 18.03 -4.37 9.27
N CYS A 173 16.80 -4.30 8.75
CA CYS A 173 15.61 -4.72 9.48
C CYS A 173 14.92 -5.93 8.84
N VAL A 174 14.26 -6.73 9.67
CA VAL A 174 13.38 -7.81 9.24
C VAL A 174 11.98 -7.49 9.72
N VAL A 175 11.03 -7.37 8.80
CA VAL A 175 9.63 -7.12 9.09
C VAL A 175 8.82 -8.38 8.79
N GLY A 176 8.27 -9.00 9.82
CA GLY A 176 7.51 -10.24 9.70
C GLY A 176 6.19 -10.08 8.94
N ASP A 177 5.64 -11.21 8.52
CA ASP A 177 4.39 -11.31 7.76
C ASP A 177 3.25 -10.54 8.46
N TYR A 178 2.47 -9.80 7.66
CA TYR A 178 1.33 -9.01 8.14
C TYR A 178 1.66 -8.02 9.28
N SER A 179 2.91 -7.57 9.42
CA SER A 179 3.28 -6.54 10.40
C SER A 179 3.10 -5.14 9.82
N TYR A 180 2.62 -4.19 10.63
CA TYR A 180 2.58 -2.77 10.29
C TYR A 180 3.54 -1.99 11.19
N VAL A 181 4.43 -1.20 10.60
CA VAL A 181 5.46 -0.47 11.33
C VAL A 181 5.51 0.99 10.89
N GLN A 182 5.16 1.89 11.81
CA GLN A 182 5.38 3.34 11.72
C GLN A 182 6.11 3.80 12.96
N ALA A 183 7.44 3.71 12.98
CA ALA A 183 8.22 3.87 14.23
C ALA A 183 9.51 4.70 14.06
N GLY A 184 9.57 5.57 13.07
CA GLY A 184 10.67 6.50 12.86
C GLY A 184 11.93 5.80 12.34
N ASP A 185 13.08 6.07 12.96
CA ASP A 185 14.37 5.47 12.58
C ASP A 185 14.58 4.13 13.29
N LEU A 186 14.69 3.06 12.50
CA LEU A 186 14.86 1.69 12.95
C LEU A 186 16.11 1.09 12.33
N SER A 187 16.99 0.55 13.18
CA SER A 187 18.16 -0.18 12.73
C SER A 187 18.37 -1.49 13.49
N ARG A 188 18.73 -2.56 12.75
CA ARG A 188 19.04 -3.88 13.29
C ARG A 188 17.92 -4.46 14.14
N GLN A 189 16.68 -4.27 13.69
CA GLN A 189 15.47 -4.75 14.37
C GLN A 189 14.86 -5.93 13.61
N THR A 190 14.35 -6.89 14.38
CA THR A 190 13.46 -7.93 13.88
C THR A 190 12.08 -7.70 14.48
N ILE A 191 11.11 -7.42 13.62
CA ILE A 191 9.71 -7.21 13.97
C ILE A 191 8.99 -8.53 13.71
N GLU A 192 8.37 -9.06 14.76
CA GLU A 192 7.63 -10.33 14.70
C GLU A 192 6.38 -10.23 13.81
N PRO A 193 5.96 -11.32 13.16
CA PRO A 193 4.74 -11.35 12.36
C PRO A 193 3.50 -10.89 13.15
N GLY A 194 2.59 -10.17 12.47
CA GLY A 194 1.35 -9.70 13.09
C GLY A 194 1.53 -8.60 14.13
N ARG A 195 2.67 -7.91 14.17
CA ARG A 195 2.85 -6.75 15.04
C ARG A 195 2.37 -5.49 14.34
N VAL A 196 1.49 -4.73 14.99
CA VAL A 196 1.10 -3.37 14.60
C VAL A 196 1.75 -2.41 15.57
N TRP A 197 2.72 -1.63 15.08
CA TRP A 197 3.54 -0.75 15.90
C TRP A 197 3.55 0.68 15.33
N VAL A 198 2.97 1.61 16.09
CA VAL A 198 2.92 3.03 15.75
C VAL A 198 3.58 3.82 16.86
N LYS A 199 4.64 4.56 16.55
CA LYS A 199 5.43 5.29 17.52
C LYS A 199 5.85 6.65 16.98
N ALA A 200 5.56 7.68 17.74
CA ALA A 200 6.11 9.01 17.58
C ALA A 200 7.05 9.29 18.77
N ASN A 201 8.35 9.46 18.49
CA ASN A 201 9.37 9.57 19.52
C ASN A 201 9.06 10.70 20.51
N GLY A 202 9.00 10.36 21.80
CA GLY A 202 8.73 11.31 22.89
C GLY A 202 7.27 11.75 23.00
N LEU A 203 6.37 11.25 22.15
CA LEU A 203 4.97 11.68 22.10
C LEU A 203 4.00 10.54 22.45
N PHE A 204 4.01 9.45 21.67
CA PHE A 204 3.17 8.29 21.93
C PHE A 204 3.73 7.00 21.33
N GLU A 205 3.22 5.87 21.81
CA GLU A 205 3.47 4.53 21.29
C GLU A 205 2.20 3.67 21.42
N PHE A 206 1.69 3.21 20.29
CA PHE A 206 0.69 2.16 20.17
C PHE A 206 1.37 0.87 19.71
N ASN A 207 1.04 -0.23 20.38
CA ASN A 207 1.56 -1.55 20.06
C ASN A 207 0.47 -2.60 20.22
N TYR A 208 0.25 -3.39 19.19
CA TYR A 208 -0.60 -4.57 19.19
C TYR A 208 0.15 -5.75 18.58
N VAL A 209 -0.07 -6.95 19.14
CA VAL A 209 0.48 -8.19 18.61
C VAL A 209 -0.66 -9.19 18.47
N TYR A 210 -0.83 -9.76 17.27
CA TYR A 210 -1.83 -10.79 17.04
C TYR A 210 -1.58 -12.01 17.94
N PRO A 211 -2.64 -12.67 18.45
CA PRO A 211 -2.50 -13.97 19.09
C PRO A 211 -1.81 -14.97 18.17
N GLU A 212 -1.01 -15.86 18.74
CA GLU A 212 -0.30 -16.92 18.01
C GLU A 212 -1.28 -17.74 17.15
N GLY A 213 -0.89 -18.04 15.91
CA GLY A 213 -1.68 -18.86 14.99
C GLY A 213 -2.80 -18.10 14.28
N VAL A 214 -3.11 -16.85 14.64
CA VAL A 214 -4.14 -16.07 13.93
C VAL A 214 -3.65 -15.65 12.55
N VAL A 215 -2.47 -15.02 12.46
CA VAL A 215 -1.93 -14.51 11.19
C VAL A 215 -1.76 -15.63 10.17
N GLU A 216 -1.30 -16.80 10.60
CA GLU A 216 -1.04 -17.96 9.75
C GLU A 216 -2.30 -18.53 9.06
N GLN A 217 -3.50 -18.24 9.59
CA GLN A 217 -4.77 -18.58 8.94
C GLN A 217 -5.05 -17.70 7.73
N TYR A 218 -4.57 -16.45 7.76
CA TYR A 218 -4.83 -15.46 6.72
C TYR A 218 -3.70 -15.37 5.71
N VAL A 219 -2.46 -15.49 6.16
CA VAL A 219 -1.29 -15.50 5.29
C VAL A 219 -0.18 -16.36 5.89
N LYS A 220 0.37 -17.22 5.05
CA LYS A 220 1.57 -18.00 5.34
C LYS A 220 2.42 -18.13 4.09
N LEU A 221 3.72 -17.86 4.23
CA LEU A 221 4.72 -18.19 3.22
C LEU A 221 5.45 -19.46 3.64
N ASP A 222 5.41 -20.50 2.81
CA ASP A 222 6.16 -21.72 3.07
C ASP A 222 7.63 -21.64 2.62
N GLU A 223 8.41 -22.67 2.96
CA GLU A 223 9.83 -22.79 2.58
C GLU A 223 10.08 -22.83 1.06
N ASN A 224 9.03 -23.16 0.29
CA ASN A 224 9.03 -23.17 -1.16
C ASN A 224 8.52 -21.85 -1.74
N GLY A 225 8.40 -20.79 -0.93
CA GLY A 225 7.96 -19.48 -1.39
C GLY A 225 6.51 -19.43 -1.87
N LYS A 226 5.70 -20.46 -1.58
CA LYS A 226 4.28 -20.50 -1.90
C LYS A 226 3.50 -19.82 -0.78
N LEU A 227 2.57 -18.96 -1.20
CA LEU A 227 1.62 -18.31 -0.31
C LEU A 227 0.33 -19.12 -0.20
N SER A 228 -0.23 -19.14 1.00
CA SER A 228 -1.56 -19.66 1.29
C SER A 228 -2.24 -18.86 2.39
N GLY A 229 -3.53 -19.10 2.59
CA GLY A 229 -4.34 -18.46 3.63
C GLY A 229 -5.46 -17.62 3.03
N LYS A 230 -6.41 -17.22 3.88
CA LYS A 230 -7.65 -16.55 3.44
C LYS A 230 -7.43 -15.31 2.58
N PHE A 231 -6.38 -14.52 2.83
CA PHE A 231 -6.09 -13.34 2.00
C PHE A 231 -5.74 -13.72 0.56
N ILE A 232 -5.03 -14.84 0.39
CA ILE A 232 -4.63 -15.35 -0.92
C ILE A 232 -5.82 -15.92 -1.64
N ASP A 233 -6.61 -16.76 -0.95
CA ASP A 233 -7.83 -17.35 -1.50
C ASP A 233 -8.78 -16.26 -2.00
N TYR A 234 -8.94 -15.18 -1.23
CA TYR A 234 -9.75 -14.04 -1.60
C TYR A 234 -9.18 -13.29 -2.81
N VAL A 235 -7.89 -12.94 -2.82
CA VAL A 235 -7.30 -12.23 -3.97
C VAL A 235 -7.33 -13.08 -5.25
N ASP A 236 -7.18 -14.40 -5.13
CA ASP A 236 -7.24 -15.32 -6.26
C ASP A 236 -8.68 -15.46 -6.82
N GLU A 237 -9.74 -15.28 -6.02
CA GLU A 237 -11.15 -15.25 -6.47
C GLU A 237 -11.36 -14.21 -7.59
N PHE A 238 -10.74 -13.03 -7.45
CA PHE A 238 -10.93 -11.89 -8.37
C PHE A 238 -9.89 -11.78 -9.47
N LYS A 239 -8.91 -12.67 -9.50
CA LYS A 239 -7.75 -12.53 -10.38
C LYS A 239 -8.13 -12.57 -11.87
N GLU A 240 -9.13 -13.35 -12.22
CA GLU A 240 -9.61 -13.46 -13.61
C GLU A 240 -10.33 -12.19 -14.08
N ASP A 241 -10.95 -11.42 -13.16
CA ASP A 241 -11.60 -10.15 -13.50
C ASP A 241 -10.59 -9.10 -14.01
N PHE A 242 -9.33 -9.20 -13.60
CA PHE A 242 -8.26 -8.31 -14.05
C PHE A 242 -7.60 -8.73 -15.37
N VAL A 243 -7.83 -9.95 -15.87
CA VAL A 243 -7.18 -10.43 -17.11
C VAL A 243 -7.59 -9.60 -18.35
N PRO A 244 -8.88 -9.25 -18.56
CA PRO A 244 -9.30 -8.39 -19.67
C PRO A 244 -8.66 -7.00 -19.62
N ILE A 245 -8.51 -6.46 -18.41
CA ILE A 245 -7.94 -5.14 -18.17
C ILE A 245 -6.49 -5.05 -18.66
N TYR A 246 -5.70 -6.09 -18.41
CA TYR A 246 -4.29 -6.12 -18.80
C TYR A 246 -4.04 -6.61 -20.23
N SER A 247 -5.08 -7.10 -20.93
CA SER A 247 -4.96 -7.68 -22.28
C SER A 247 -5.46 -6.76 -23.39
N THR A 248 -6.03 -5.61 -23.05
CA THR A 248 -6.58 -4.64 -24.00
C THR A 248 -5.67 -3.41 -24.13
N VAL A 249 -5.36 -3.03 -25.38
CA VAL A 249 -4.47 -1.89 -25.69
C VAL A 249 -5.21 -0.54 -25.62
N GLN A 250 -6.52 -0.57 -25.88
CA GLN A 250 -7.44 0.52 -25.62
C GLN A 250 -8.58 -0.04 -24.78
N LEU A 251 -8.62 0.36 -23.52
CA LEU A 251 -9.76 0.10 -22.66
C LEU A 251 -10.85 1.08 -23.10
N GLU A 252 -11.95 0.57 -23.66
CA GLU A 252 -13.18 1.37 -23.72
C GLU A 252 -13.53 1.73 -22.28
N GLN A 253 -13.66 3.02 -21.98
CA GLN A 253 -14.12 3.50 -20.66
C GLN A 253 -15.54 2.96 -20.45
N MET A 254 -15.64 1.85 -19.71
CA MET A 254 -16.87 1.11 -19.47
C MET A 254 -17.61 1.66 -18.25
N HIS A 255 -17.82 2.98 -18.17
CA HIS A 255 -18.40 3.55 -16.96
C HIS A 255 -19.46 4.62 -17.26
N GLY A 256 -20.73 4.18 -17.24
CA GLY A 256 -21.90 5.04 -17.46
C GLY A 256 -22.53 5.64 -16.19
N ASN A 257 -21.99 5.32 -15.01
CA ASN A 257 -22.55 5.69 -13.69
C ASN A 257 -21.58 6.55 -12.84
N GLU A 258 -20.59 7.17 -13.47
CA GLU A 258 -19.65 8.10 -12.81
C GLU A 258 -20.26 9.50 -12.72
N ALA A 259 -20.24 10.07 -11.53
CA ALA A 259 -20.62 11.45 -11.34
C ALA A 259 -19.43 12.40 -11.64
N GLU A 260 -19.75 13.68 -11.84
CA GLU A 260 -18.79 14.74 -12.14
C GLU A 260 -17.64 14.81 -11.12
N GLY A 261 -16.43 15.09 -11.62
CA GLY A 261 -15.21 15.25 -10.82
C GLY A 261 -14.61 13.94 -10.30
N SER A 262 -15.25 12.80 -10.54
CA SER A 262 -14.68 11.49 -10.19
C SER A 262 -13.62 11.02 -11.19
N TYR A 263 -12.78 10.09 -10.76
CA TYR A 263 -11.87 9.36 -11.63
C TYR A 263 -11.91 7.88 -11.29
N VAL A 264 -12.17 7.09 -12.32
CA VAL A 264 -11.99 5.64 -12.28
C VAL A 264 -10.84 5.30 -13.19
N SER A 265 -9.81 4.70 -12.60
CA SER A 265 -8.69 4.22 -13.38
C SER A 265 -9.17 3.21 -14.41
N PRO A 266 -8.71 3.30 -15.67
CA PRO A 266 -9.02 2.27 -16.66
C PRO A 266 -8.48 0.89 -16.25
N TYR A 267 -7.53 0.86 -15.31
CA TYR A 267 -6.96 -0.36 -14.75
C TYR A 267 -7.62 -0.82 -13.45
N ALA A 268 -8.80 -0.30 -13.10
CA ALA A 268 -9.65 -0.78 -12.02
C ALA A 268 -10.74 -1.72 -12.56
N VAL A 269 -11.21 -2.64 -11.72
CA VAL A 269 -12.39 -3.46 -12.03
C VAL A 269 -13.62 -2.78 -11.44
N ILE A 270 -14.61 -2.49 -12.29
CA ILE A 270 -15.97 -2.12 -11.88
C ILE A 270 -16.91 -3.22 -12.40
N LYS A 271 -17.63 -3.89 -11.50
CA LYS A 271 -18.43 -5.08 -11.83
C LYS A 271 -19.81 -5.05 -11.17
N GLY A 272 -20.82 -5.50 -11.91
CA GLY A 272 -22.19 -5.56 -11.40
C GLY A 272 -22.80 -4.18 -11.16
N ASP A 273 -23.67 -4.06 -10.15
CA ASP A 273 -24.41 -2.83 -9.88
C ASP A 273 -23.59 -1.86 -9.03
N CYS A 274 -22.83 -0.99 -9.71
CA CYS A 274 -21.99 0.01 -9.05
C CYS A 274 -22.47 1.44 -9.32
N THR A 275 -22.38 2.28 -8.29
CA THR A 275 -22.58 3.73 -8.38
C THR A 275 -21.35 4.45 -7.85
N ILE A 276 -20.83 5.42 -8.62
CA ILE A 276 -19.64 6.19 -8.28
C ILE A 276 -20.04 7.65 -8.10
N GLY A 277 -19.96 8.12 -6.85
CA GLY A 277 -20.33 9.47 -6.45
C GLY A 277 -19.36 10.54 -6.94
N LYS A 278 -19.75 11.81 -6.77
CA LYS A 278 -18.94 12.96 -7.19
C LYS A 278 -17.57 12.94 -6.51
N ASN A 279 -16.53 13.41 -7.20
CA ASN A 279 -15.18 13.50 -6.66
C ASN A 279 -14.59 12.19 -6.11
N ALA A 280 -15.20 11.04 -6.42
CA ALA A 280 -14.68 9.76 -5.98
C ALA A 280 -13.41 9.40 -6.77
N LEU A 281 -12.45 8.76 -6.10
CA LEU A 281 -11.21 8.29 -6.71
C LEU A 281 -11.10 6.77 -6.61
N ILE A 282 -11.17 6.09 -7.74
CA ILE A 282 -10.92 4.65 -7.85
C ILE A 282 -9.57 4.45 -8.58
N ALA A 283 -8.55 4.07 -7.83
CA ALA A 283 -7.20 3.89 -8.35
C ALA A 283 -7.05 2.58 -9.15
N GLN A 284 -5.96 2.44 -9.90
CA GLN A 284 -5.63 1.19 -10.59
C GLN A 284 -5.56 0.02 -9.63
N ARG A 285 -5.90 -1.18 -10.09
CA ARG A 285 -5.97 -2.41 -9.28
C ARG A 285 -7.00 -2.41 -8.16
N ALA A 286 -7.79 -1.35 -8.00
CA ALA A 286 -8.99 -1.42 -7.18
C ALA A 286 -10.01 -2.34 -7.85
N HIS A 287 -10.75 -3.09 -7.04
CA HIS A 287 -11.85 -3.94 -7.48
C HIS A 287 -13.12 -3.51 -6.74
N ILE A 288 -14.12 -3.06 -7.49
CA ILE A 288 -15.41 -2.61 -6.98
C ILE A 288 -16.50 -3.50 -7.60
N GLU A 289 -17.28 -4.18 -6.76
CA GLU A 289 -18.35 -5.06 -7.20
C GLU A 289 -19.64 -4.83 -6.39
N ASN A 290 -20.77 -4.65 -7.08
CA ASN A 290 -22.10 -4.47 -6.48
C ASN A 290 -22.11 -3.48 -5.30
N SER A 291 -21.47 -2.32 -5.49
CA SER A 291 -21.18 -1.40 -4.39
C SER A 291 -21.52 0.05 -4.74
N SER A 292 -21.94 0.81 -3.73
CA SER A 292 -22.18 2.24 -3.85
C SER A 292 -21.02 3.00 -3.19
N ILE A 293 -20.32 3.79 -3.99
CA ILE A 293 -19.19 4.60 -3.57
C ILE A 293 -19.65 6.05 -3.46
N GLY A 294 -19.87 6.53 -2.23
CA GLY A 294 -20.36 7.87 -1.97
C GLY A 294 -19.42 9.00 -2.43
N GLU A 295 -19.91 10.23 -2.36
CA GLU A 295 -19.17 11.43 -2.75
C GLU A 295 -17.84 11.57 -2.00
N GLY A 296 -16.78 11.88 -2.73
CA GLY A 296 -15.42 12.07 -2.21
C GLY A 296 -14.77 10.81 -1.66
N ALA A 297 -15.38 9.63 -1.82
CA ALA A 297 -14.80 8.39 -1.35
C ALA A 297 -13.63 7.93 -2.25
N ASN A 298 -12.69 7.21 -1.65
CA ASN A 298 -11.44 6.80 -2.28
C ASN A 298 -11.17 5.30 -2.09
N ALA A 299 -10.97 4.61 -3.21
CA ALA A 299 -10.49 3.23 -3.25
C ALA A 299 -9.07 3.23 -3.85
N GLN A 300 -8.07 2.93 -3.03
CA GLN A 300 -6.66 2.94 -3.44
C GLN A 300 -6.25 1.62 -4.13
N GLU A 301 -4.97 1.53 -4.52
CA GLU A 301 -4.42 0.37 -5.20
C GLU A 301 -4.59 -0.91 -4.39
N ASN A 302 -4.92 -1.99 -5.11
CA ASN A 302 -5.11 -3.34 -4.56
C ASN A 302 -6.23 -3.41 -3.50
N CYS A 303 -7.12 -2.42 -3.45
CA CYS A 303 -8.30 -2.46 -2.60
C CYS A 303 -9.43 -3.26 -3.24
N TYR A 304 -10.27 -3.88 -2.40
CA TYR A 304 -11.42 -4.67 -2.82
C TYR A 304 -12.65 -4.17 -2.06
N ILE A 305 -13.70 -3.77 -2.78
CA ILE A 305 -14.96 -3.30 -2.22
C ILE A 305 -16.10 -4.07 -2.88
N LYS A 306 -16.73 -4.98 -2.13
CA LYS A 306 -17.76 -5.88 -2.66
C LYS A 306 -19.03 -5.82 -1.82
N ASN A 307 -20.20 -5.75 -2.46
CA ASN A 307 -21.51 -5.76 -1.80
C ASN A 307 -21.63 -4.74 -0.66
N SER A 308 -21.04 -3.55 -0.84
CA SER A 308 -20.83 -2.57 0.23
C SER A 308 -21.34 -1.18 -0.13
N THR A 309 -21.71 -0.40 0.89
CA THR A 309 -22.22 0.97 0.74
C THR A 309 -21.36 1.92 1.51
N TYR A 310 -20.84 2.95 0.84
CA TYR A 310 -20.07 4.06 1.42
C TYR A 310 -20.93 5.31 1.36
N GLU A 311 -21.19 5.94 2.51
CA GLU A 311 -21.99 7.18 2.55
C GLU A 311 -21.25 8.39 1.95
N GLY A 312 -19.92 8.42 1.98
CA GLY A 312 -19.09 9.49 1.40
C GLY A 312 -17.89 9.85 2.27
N GLY A 313 -16.85 10.41 1.65
CA GLY A 313 -15.56 10.74 2.32
C GLY A 313 -14.84 9.51 2.88
N ASN A 314 -15.26 8.30 2.50
CA ASN A 314 -14.65 7.06 2.95
C ASN A 314 -13.31 6.84 2.25
N VAL A 315 -12.32 6.31 2.96
CA VAL A 315 -11.02 5.99 2.36
C VAL A 315 -10.69 4.54 2.67
N THR A 316 -10.45 3.75 1.64
CA THR A 316 -9.90 2.40 1.76
C THR A 316 -8.47 2.42 1.27
N ALA A 317 -7.54 2.42 2.24
CA ALA A 317 -6.12 2.48 2.00
C ALA A 317 -5.59 1.19 1.36
N HIS A 318 -4.43 1.29 0.71
CA HIS A 318 -3.86 0.24 -0.13
C HIS A 318 -3.94 -1.17 0.46
N GLY A 319 -4.42 -2.11 -0.36
CA GLY A 319 -4.60 -3.52 0.02
C GLY A 319 -5.80 -3.80 0.94
N GLY A 320 -6.53 -2.78 1.37
CA GLY A 320 -7.73 -2.89 2.19
C GLY A 320 -8.88 -3.60 1.48
N LYS A 321 -9.64 -4.39 2.22
CA LYS A 321 -10.74 -5.21 1.69
C LYS A 321 -11.98 -4.95 2.52
N VAL A 322 -13.08 -4.58 1.88
CA VAL A 322 -14.35 -4.25 2.52
C VAL A 322 -15.49 -4.99 1.82
N ILE A 323 -16.07 -5.97 2.50
CA ILE A 323 -17.04 -6.92 1.94
C ILE A 323 -18.30 -6.92 2.80
N ASN A 324 -19.47 -6.88 2.16
CA ASN A 324 -20.77 -6.94 2.83
C ASN A 324 -20.90 -5.93 3.99
N THR A 325 -20.44 -4.70 3.75
CA THR A 325 -20.30 -3.68 4.78
C THR A 325 -21.06 -2.41 4.43
N THR A 326 -21.72 -1.82 5.41
CA THR A 326 -22.25 -0.45 5.34
C THR A 326 -21.34 0.47 6.14
N SER A 327 -20.68 1.40 5.45
CA SER A 327 -19.76 2.37 6.06
C SER A 327 -20.40 3.74 6.10
N GLY A 328 -20.54 4.28 7.31
CA GLY A 328 -20.95 5.66 7.54
C GLY A 328 -19.95 6.65 6.95
N ARG A 329 -20.30 7.93 6.94
CA ARG A 329 -19.42 8.98 6.37
C ARG A 329 -18.03 9.02 7.02
N ASN A 330 -17.01 9.35 6.22
CA ASN A 330 -15.62 9.57 6.68
C ASN A 330 -14.96 8.38 7.39
N VAL A 331 -15.40 7.15 7.13
CA VAL A 331 -14.71 5.96 7.66
C VAL A 331 -13.39 5.75 6.92
N PHE A 332 -12.32 5.55 7.69
CA PHE A 332 -11.00 5.17 7.17
C PHE A 332 -10.74 3.69 7.43
N VAL A 333 -10.43 2.95 6.36
CA VAL A 333 -9.96 1.56 6.42
C VAL A 333 -8.48 1.53 6.07
N GLY A 334 -7.63 1.22 7.07
CA GLY A 334 -6.18 1.24 6.95
C GLY A 334 -5.59 0.15 6.05
N PHE A 335 -4.28 0.27 5.81
CA PHE A 335 -3.51 -0.63 4.93
C PHE A 335 -3.78 -2.10 5.23
N ASN A 336 -3.95 -2.91 4.19
CA ASN A 336 -4.09 -4.37 4.28
C ASN A 336 -5.16 -4.87 5.28
N SER A 337 -6.08 -4.01 5.72
CA SER A 337 -7.18 -4.42 6.58
C SER A 337 -8.16 -5.33 5.84
N PHE A 338 -8.71 -6.30 6.53
CA PHE A 338 -9.68 -7.27 6.01
C PHE A 338 -10.98 -7.14 6.76
N VAL A 339 -11.92 -6.36 6.21
CA VAL A 339 -13.27 -6.15 6.75
C VAL A 339 -14.23 -7.01 5.94
N HIS A 340 -14.46 -8.23 6.43
CA HIS A 340 -15.14 -9.29 5.72
C HIS A 340 -16.43 -9.71 6.45
N GLY A 341 -17.57 -9.21 5.95
CA GLY A 341 -18.89 -9.71 6.31
C GLY A 341 -19.41 -10.76 5.33
N THR A 342 -20.52 -11.41 5.69
CA THR A 342 -21.30 -12.26 4.77
C THR A 342 -22.67 -11.64 4.50
N ASP A 343 -23.47 -12.25 3.63
CA ASP A 343 -24.84 -11.80 3.38
C ASP A 343 -25.70 -11.87 4.66
N GLU A 344 -25.47 -12.89 5.51
CA GLU A 344 -26.11 -13.08 6.80
C GLU A 344 -25.47 -12.24 7.92
N ASN A 345 -24.15 -12.08 7.87
CA ASN A 345 -23.34 -11.45 8.92
C ASN A 345 -22.73 -10.14 8.42
N ARG A 346 -23.58 -9.18 8.09
CA ARG A 346 -23.15 -7.87 7.60
C ARG A 346 -22.45 -7.06 8.69
N ILE A 347 -21.54 -6.19 8.25
CA ILE A 347 -20.81 -5.26 9.12
C ILE A 347 -21.37 -3.86 8.91
N THR A 348 -21.65 -3.14 10.00
CA THR A 348 -21.97 -1.70 9.97
C THR A 348 -20.87 -0.93 10.68
N ILE A 349 -20.30 0.07 10.02
CA ILE A 349 -19.26 0.94 10.59
C ILE A 349 -19.84 2.34 10.75
N GLY A 350 -19.92 2.83 11.99
CA GLY A 350 -20.39 4.18 12.28
C GLY A 350 -19.46 5.26 11.71
N ARG A 351 -20.01 6.44 11.44
CA ARG A 351 -19.28 7.59 10.87
C ARG A 351 -18.02 7.95 11.66
N ASP A 352 -17.07 8.57 10.98
CA ASP A 352 -15.81 9.08 11.53
C ASP A 352 -14.98 8.03 12.29
N SER A 353 -15.20 6.74 11.99
CA SER A 353 -14.46 5.63 12.60
C SER A 353 -13.20 5.30 11.80
N ILE A 354 -12.22 4.74 12.51
CA ILE A 354 -10.90 4.39 12.00
C ILE A 354 -10.70 2.90 12.24
N ILE A 355 -10.74 2.12 11.15
CA ILE A 355 -10.24 0.76 11.15
C ILE A 355 -8.73 0.86 10.95
N MET A 356 -7.96 0.65 12.02
CA MET A 356 -6.52 0.81 12.02
C MET A 356 -5.84 -0.10 10.98
N PRO A 357 -4.63 0.24 10.52
CA PRO A 357 -3.89 -0.62 9.59
C PRO A 357 -3.78 -2.05 10.10
N HIS A 358 -3.90 -3.00 9.17
CA HIS A 358 -3.77 -4.43 9.43
C HIS A 358 -4.81 -4.95 10.44
N THR A 359 -6.04 -4.45 10.39
CA THR A 359 -7.14 -4.97 11.20
C THR A 359 -7.85 -6.10 10.44
N ILE A 360 -8.21 -7.17 11.14
CA ILE A 360 -8.98 -8.28 10.61
C ILE A 360 -10.33 -8.31 11.32
N ILE A 361 -11.39 -8.04 10.57
CA ILE A 361 -12.79 -8.24 10.95
C ILE A 361 -13.34 -9.35 10.06
N ASP A 362 -13.46 -10.57 10.57
CA ASP A 362 -13.98 -11.74 9.82
C ASP A 362 -15.25 -12.26 10.50
N ALA A 363 -16.40 -11.71 10.08
CA ALA A 363 -17.65 -11.75 10.84
C ALA A 363 -18.32 -13.14 10.82
N VAL A 364 -18.53 -13.72 12.01
CA VAL A 364 -19.34 -14.94 12.21
C VAL A 364 -20.76 -14.65 12.71
N GLU A 365 -21.03 -13.38 13.04
CA GLU A 365 -22.33 -12.80 13.37
C GLU A 365 -22.35 -11.33 12.88
N PRO A 366 -23.51 -10.66 12.79
CA PRO A 366 -23.55 -9.24 12.46
C PRO A 366 -22.77 -8.39 13.47
N ILE A 367 -21.97 -7.44 12.98
CA ILE A 367 -21.14 -6.56 13.81
C ILE A 367 -21.53 -5.11 13.53
N THR A 368 -21.81 -4.34 14.58
CA THR A 368 -22.03 -2.89 14.53
C THR A 368 -20.93 -2.18 15.32
N ILE A 369 -20.08 -1.47 14.61
CA ILE A 369 -19.03 -0.61 15.18
C ILE A 369 -19.65 0.78 15.44
N PRO A 370 -19.61 1.29 16.68
CA PRO A 370 -20.13 2.62 16.99
C PRO A 370 -19.40 3.73 16.22
N GLU A 371 -20.05 4.88 16.07
CA GLU A 371 -19.44 6.06 15.48
C GLU A 371 -18.20 6.54 16.27
N ASN A 372 -17.29 7.23 15.59
CA ASN A 372 -16.09 7.82 16.18
C ASN A 372 -15.24 6.79 16.96
N SER A 373 -15.11 5.57 16.42
CA SER A 373 -14.35 4.48 17.05
C SER A 373 -13.02 4.21 16.35
N ALA A 374 -11.96 3.98 17.11
CA ALA A 374 -10.77 3.28 16.63
C ALA A 374 -10.95 1.78 16.83
N VAL A 375 -10.67 0.97 15.81
CA VAL A 375 -10.77 -0.50 15.84
C VAL A 375 -9.46 -1.10 15.34
N TRP A 376 -8.97 -2.15 15.99
CA TRP A 376 -7.73 -2.83 15.63
C TRP A 376 -7.83 -4.35 15.83
N GLY A 377 -6.78 -5.07 15.44
CA GLY A 377 -6.58 -6.45 15.84
C GLY A 377 -7.55 -7.44 15.18
N TYR A 378 -8.08 -8.38 15.98
CA TYR A 378 -8.89 -9.49 15.48
C TYR A 378 -10.31 -9.45 16.03
N VAL A 379 -11.29 -9.26 15.14
CA VAL A 379 -12.72 -9.16 15.47
C VAL A 379 -13.49 -10.19 14.63
N THR A 380 -14.25 -11.05 15.29
CA THR A 380 -15.11 -12.05 14.62
C THR A 380 -16.57 -11.92 15.00
N LYS A 381 -16.83 -11.33 16.17
CA LYS A 381 -18.17 -11.14 16.76
C LYS A 381 -18.27 -9.80 17.47
N GLN A 382 -19.48 -9.36 17.79
CA GLN A 382 -19.74 -8.06 18.43
C GLN A 382 -18.96 -7.90 19.74
N ALA A 383 -18.89 -8.98 20.54
CA ALA A 383 -18.21 -8.98 21.83
C ALA A 383 -16.69 -8.74 21.72
N ASP A 384 -16.06 -9.05 20.59
CA ASP A 384 -14.61 -8.85 20.44
C ASP A 384 -14.26 -7.34 20.45
N LEU A 385 -15.19 -6.48 20.02
CA LEU A 385 -15.02 -5.02 20.03
C LEU A 385 -14.79 -4.46 21.44
N GLU A 386 -15.25 -5.14 22.50
CA GLU A 386 -14.99 -4.74 23.89
C GLU A 386 -13.49 -4.69 24.21
N THR A 387 -12.67 -5.46 23.48
CA THR A 387 -11.21 -5.54 23.67
C THR A 387 -10.39 -5.08 22.47
N GLN A 388 -11.06 -4.71 21.37
CA GLN A 388 -10.44 -4.41 20.08
C GLN A 388 -10.91 -3.06 19.51
N SER A 389 -11.60 -2.26 20.32
CA SER A 389 -12.04 -0.93 19.93
C SER A 389 -12.09 0.03 21.11
N VAL A 390 -12.01 1.32 20.80
CA VAL A 390 -12.22 2.40 21.76
C VAL A 390 -12.82 3.60 21.05
N ASN A 391 -13.65 4.38 21.75
CA ASN A 391 -14.08 5.67 21.24
C ASN A 391 -12.87 6.62 21.13
N LEU A 392 -12.76 7.34 20.02
CA LEU A 392 -11.63 8.23 19.74
C LEU A 392 -11.55 9.40 20.73
N ASP A 393 -12.68 9.91 21.24
CA ASP A 393 -12.67 11.00 22.21
C ASP A 393 -12.21 10.52 23.60
N ASP A 394 -12.39 9.24 23.90
CA ASP A 394 -11.87 8.63 25.14
C ASP A 394 -10.38 8.31 25.00
N LEU A 395 -9.96 7.79 23.83
CA LEU A 395 -8.54 7.60 23.54
C LEU A 395 -7.78 8.94 23.56
N ALA A 396 -8.39 10.02 23.06
CA ALA A 396 -7.80 11.35 23.09
C ALA A 396 -7.51 11.88 24.51
N LYS A 397 -8.22 11.37 25.52
CA LYS A 397 -8.01 11.75 26.93
C LYS A 397 -7.04 10.80 27.66
N ALA A 398 -6.71 9.67 27.05
CA ALA A 398 -5.93 8.62 27.69
C ALA A 398 -4.42 8.90 27.61
N THR A 399 -3.70 8.42 28.62
CA THR A 399 -2.23 8.44 28.65
C THR A 399 -1.58 7.06 28.69
N ASP A 400 -2.33 6.08 29.17
CA ASP A 400 -1.95 4.66 29.20
C ASP A 400 -3.24 3.85 29.00
N VAL A 401 -3.26 2.97 28.01
CA VAL A 401 -4.37 2.04 27.76
C VAL A 401 -3.78 0.66 27.57
N LYS A 402 -4.37 -0.33 28.23
CA LYS A 402 -4.14 -1.74 27.92
C LYS A 402 -5.50 -2.38 27.68
N LEU A 403 -5.73 -2.82 26.45
CA LEU A 403 -7.01 -3.39 26.03
C LEU A 403 -6.76 -4.59 25.13
N GLY A 404 -7.14 -5.79 25.61
CA GLY A 404 -6.75 -7.04 24.96
C GLY A 404 -5.23 -7.15 24.80
N ASN A 405 -4.79 -7.38 23.56
CA ASN A 405 -3.37 -7.43 23.19
C ASN A 405 -2.79 -6.06 22.80
N ALA A 406 -3.59 -4.99 22.82
CA ALA A 406 -3.11 -3.65 22.55
C ALA A 406 -2.60 -2.96 23.82
N THR A 407 -1.56 -2.19 23.63
CA THR A 407 -1.03 -1.24 24.60
C THR A 407 -0.86 0.12 23.91
N PHE A 408 -1.22 1.18 24.62
CA PHE A 408 -0.99 2.56 24.22
C PHE A 408 -0.34 3.30 25.38
N LYS A 409 0.68 4.11 25.10
CA LYS A 409 1.32 5.01 26.07
C LYS A 409 1.62 6.35 25.44
N GLY A 410 1.47 7.43 26.21
CA GLY A 410 1.83 8.79 25.79
C GLY A 410 0.60 9.66 25.54
N ASP A 411 0.71 10.64 24.66
CA ASP A 411 -0.35 11.61 24.41
C ASP A 411 -1.43 11.05 23.47
N GLY A 412 -2.57 10.63 24.04
CA GLY A 412 -3.72 10.12 23.30
C GLY A 412 -4.32 11.14 22.34
N LYS A 413 -4.33 12.42 22.72
CA LYS A 413 -4.85 13.49 21.85
C LYS A 413 -3.96 13.63 20.62
N ALA A 414 -2.65 13.67 20.81
CA ALA A 414 -1.72 13.75 19.69
C ALA A 414 -1.82 12.53 18.75
N PHE A 415 -2.06 11.33 19.29
CA PHE A 415 -2.31 10.13 18.49
C PHE A 415 -3.57 10.26 17.63
N VAL A 416 -4.71 10.61 18.24
CA VAL A 416 -5.99 10.76 17.52
C VAL A 416 -5.94 11.88 16.49
N ASP A 417 -5.35 13.03 16.85
CA ASP A 417 -5.18 14.16 15.94
C ASP A 417 -4.30 13.80 14.74
N ALA A 418 -3.23 13.02 14.94
CA ALA A 418 -2.35 12.59 13.85
C ALA A 418 -3.10 11.71 12.83
N PHE A 419 -3.94 10.78 13.30
CA PHE A 419 -4.77 9.96 12.41
C PHE A 419 -5.85 10.78 11.69
N ARG A 420 -6.59 11.63 12.42
CA ARG A 420 -7.62 12.50 11.81
C ARG A 420 -7.02 13.43 10.77
N HIS A 421 -5.88 14.06 11.08
CA HIS A 421 -5.17 14.92 10.14
C HIS A 421 -4.72 14.15 8.89
N ARG A 422 -4.20 12.93 9.05
CA ARG A 422 -3.81 12.09 7.92
C ARG A 422 -4.99 11.77 7.01
N ILE A 423 -6.14 11.40 7.56
CA ILE A 423 -7.34 11.07 6.77
C ILE A 423 -7.83 12.30 6.00
N GLN A 424 -7.91 13.44 6.68
CA GLN A 424 -8.29 14.71 6.06
C GLN A 424 -7.33 15.09 4.92
N HIS A 425 -6.02 14.96 5.15
CA HIS A 425 -5.01 15.23 4.13
C HIS A 425 -5.12 14.30 2.92
N ILE A 426 -5.40 13.01 3.14
CA ILE A 426 -5.64 12.06 2.03
C ILE A 426 -6.87 12.47 1.21
N LEU A 427 -7.97 12.88 1.86
CA LEU A 427 -9.16 13.35 1.15
C LEU A 427 -8.89 14.63 0.35
N GLU A 428 -8.13 15.56 0.92
CA GLU A 428 -7.70 16.79 0.24
C GLU A 428 -6.83 16.49 -0.99
N GLU A 429 -5.73 15.73 -0.81
CA GLU A 429 -4.82 15.37 -1.91
C GLU A 429 -5.50 14.55 -2.99
N ASN A 430 -6.50 13.73 -2.64
CA ASN A 430 -7.29 12.98 -3.61
C ASN A 430 -8.34 13.82 -4.34
N GLY A 431 -8.63 15.03 -3.88
CA GLY A 431 -9.60 15.93 -4.51
C GLY A 431 -11.04 15.60 -4.14
N ALA A 432 -11.26 15.01 -2.96
CA ALA A 432 -12.60 14.68 -2.45
C ALA A 432 -13.48 15.93 -2.28
N PHE A 433 -12.84 17.08 -2.02
CA PHE A 433 -13.49 18.38 -1.80
C PHE A 433 -13.45 19.30 -3.02
N TYR A 434 -13.18 18.76 -4.22
CA TYR A 434 -13.11 19.55 -5.44
C TYR A 434 -14.42 20.29 -5.72
N ASP A 435 -14.30 21.61 -5.93
CA ASP A 435 -15.43 22.53 -6.11
C ASP A 435 -15.50 23.15 -7.51
N GLY A 436 -14.68 22.66 -8.45
CA GLY A 436 -14.57 23.20 -9.81
C GLY A 436 -13.40 24.16 -10.02
N THR A 437 -12.60 24.43 -8.98
CA THR A 437 -11.46 25.37 -9.04
C THR A 437 -10.12 24.65 -9.03
N ASP A 438 -9.09 25.24 -9.67
CA ASP A 438 -7.76 24.63 -9.72
C ASP A 438 -7.13 24.44 -8.32
N GLU A 439 -7.50 25.29 -7.35
CA GLU A 439 -7.01 25.24 -5.97
C GLU A 439 -7.44 23.98 -5.21
N THR A 440 -8.61 23.42 -5.53
CA THR A 440 -9.17 22.25 -4.85
C THR A 440 -8.98 20.95 -5.63
N ARG A 441 -8.26 20.99 -6.76
CA ARG A 441 -7.94 19.80 -7.56
C ARG A 441 -6.99 18.89 -6.80
N GLY A 442 -7.37 17.61 -6.71
CA GLY A 442 -6.51 16.54 -6.22
C GLY A 442 -6.28 15.45 -7.26
N HIS A 443 -5.82 14.28 -6.83
CA HIS A 443 -5.47 13.16 -7.70
C HIS A 443 -6.64 12.70 -8.58
N ALA A 444 -7.89 12.75 -8.09
CA ALA A 444 -9.05 12.45 -8.90
C ALA A 444 -9.18 13.36 -10.13
N GLN A 445 -8.80 14.64 -10.03
CA GLN A 445 -8.92 15.58 -11.16
C GLN A 445 -7.60 15.76 -11.93
N LYS A 446 -6.45 15.46 -11.32
CA LYS A 446 -5.11 15.54 -11.96
C LYS A 446 -4.78 14.28 -12.76
N THR A 447 -5.32 13.13 -12.38
CA THR A 447 -4.96 11.85 -13.05
C THR A 447 -5.82 11.57 -14.29
N GLN A 448 -6.87 12.35 -14.55
CA GLN A 448 -7.80 12.13 -15.66
C GLN A 448 -7.11 12.12 -17.04
N ASP A 449 -6.04 12.90 -17.21
CA ASP A 449 -5.31 13.01 -18.47
C ASP A 449 -4.05 12.11 -18.55
N ALA A 450 -3.82 11.27 -17.52
CA ALA A 450 -2.64 10.41 -17.48
C ALA A 450 -2.70 9.28 -18.52
N CYS A 451 -1.63 9.12 -19.30
CA CYS A 451 -1.50 8.08 -20.32
C CYS A 451 -0.48 7.02 -19.90
N PHE A 452 -0.87 5.74 -19.88
CA PHE A 452 0.04 4.63 -19.53
C PHE A 452 0.66 4.00 -20.78
N ASN A 453 1.99 4.02 -20.84
CA ASN A 453 2.77 3.54 -21.96
C ASN A 453 3.43 2.20 -21.64
N ILE A 454 3.52 1.33 -22.65
CA ILE A 454 3.98 -0.05 -22.51
C ILE A 454 5.50 -0.15 -22.69
N LEU A 455 6.14 -0.97 -21.86
CA LEU A 455 7.52 -1.42 -21.99
C LEU A 455 7.57 -2.94 -22.07
N GLN A 456 8.37 -3.48 -22.97
CA GLN A 456 8.49 -4.93 -23.19
C GLN A 456 9.88 -5.44 -22.78
N PRO A 457 9.98 -6.65 -22.20
CA PRO A 457 11.27 -7.29 -21.95
C PRO A 457 11.84 -7.88 -23.25
N PHE A 458 13.15 -8.13 -23.26
CA PHE A 458 13.76 -9.02 -24.25
C PHE A 458 13.09 -10.40 -24.20
N GLN A 459 12.66 -10.92 -25.34
CA GLN A 459 11.87 -12.15 -25.42
C GLN A 459 12.71 -13.43 -25.57
N SER A 460 13.99 -13.32 -25.98
CA SER A 460 14.84 -14.47 -26.25
C SER A 460 16.32 -14.16 -25.99
N GLY A 461 17.17 -15.20 -26.07
CA GLY A 461 18.62 -15.09 -25.89
C GLY A 461 19.08 -14.91 -24.42
N PRO A 462 20.35 -14.54 -24.21
CA PRO A 462 20.93 -14.35 -22.87
C PRO A 462 20.15 -13.33 -22.04
N ASP A 463 19.70 -12.25 -22.68
CA ASP A 463 18.94 -11.15 -22.09
C ASP A 463 17.45 -11.46 -21.83
N ALA A 464 16.93 -12.62 -22.23
CA ALA A 464 15.49 -12.90 -22.09
C ALA A 464 14.96 -12.65 -20.66
N GLY A 465 13.90 -11.86 -20.55
CA GLY A 465 13.31 -11.37 -19.29
C GLY A 465 13.90 -10.06 -18.77
N MET A 466 15.06 -9.62 -19.24
CA MET A 466 15.60 -8.30 -18.89
C MET A 466 14.88 -7.19 -19.65
N TYR A 467 14.81 -6.00 -19.06
CA TYR A 467 14.38 -4.80 -19.76
C TYR A 467 15.61 -4.02 -20.25
N PRO A 468 15.53 -3.38 -21.43
CA PRO A 468 16.65 -2.60 -21.97
C PRO A 468 17.01 -1.44 -21.05
N ALA A 469 18.29 -1.05 -21.08
CA ALA A 469 18.71 0.18 -20.43
C ALA A 469 18.00 1.36 -21.10
N MET A 470 17.28 2.16 -20.32
CA MET A 470 16.39 3.20 -20.85
C MET A 470 16.42 4.43 -19.96
N THR A 471 16.27 5.60 -20.59
CA THR A 471 16.03 6.88 -19.92
C THR A 471 14.94 7.62 -20.67
N ILE A 472 13.89 8.02 -19.96
CA ILE A 472 12.74 8.80 -20.46
C ILE A 472 12.60 10.03 -19.57
N GLY A 473 12.47 11.21 -20.16
CA GLY A 473 12.49 12.48 -19.41
C GLY A 473 13.91 12.91 -19.01
N GLY A 474 14.04 14.16 -18.55
CA GLY A 474 15.30 14.83 -18.23
C GLY A 474 15.32 15.46 -16.85
#